data_AF-A0AAD1YFI8-F1
#
_entry.id   AF-A0AAD1YFI8-F1
#
_cell.length_a   1.000
_cell.length_b   1.000
_cell.length_c   1.000
_cell.angle_alpha   90.00
_cell.angle_beta   90.00
_cell.angle_gamma   90.00
#
_symmetry.space_group_name_H-M   'P 1'
#
loop_
_entity.id
_entity.type
_entity.pdbx_description
1 polymer ?
#
loop_
_entity_poly.entity_id
_entity_poly.type
_entity_poly.pdbx_seq_one_letter_code
_entity_poly.pdbx_strand_id
1 'polypeptide(L)'
;MNKVIVVYDDSLRPCYEIRNIIGDKSFKEVIFKRKSLRERYFETLNKYDFIQNFFELNILRNSSQLIEEIKNLPNKMGVVHIYSEHVIKNDKEFDNIIKKSQYIKQNLIIETEEKSVAIIMFRNTNEYISFLKNSLVSNSLEEALQDLEISKINTDTFINLNNINNFLQYITGGFDARFFNALKGDEYIVTKTSTNKTKIKSEYSFYYLIPDSMKKWFVLPYDYKETDTTASYTMERLHMTDVAIRWVHGAISLLEFERLLKRVFYFIDTRISKQIRKEEYELITNDLYLNKLYKRIEELKKHQKFNIFDNLIKSSTNYKTIDDIILKYKTLYNKFVLEKNHEYISVIGHGDLCFSNMLYDNETSTLKLIDTKGALEETQIWTNPYYDIAKLSHSICGKYDFFNSGMHEIKLNSDLKFELIVDFDNEKYIEIFKKYLEKSGYDYNMIRILEASLFLSMLPLHMDYPQKVFGFLLNAINILEELESV
;
A
#
# COMPACT_ATOMS: atom_id res chain seq x y z
N MET A 1 12.97 -5.93 42.00
CA MET A 1 12.38 -5.77 40.65
C MET A 1 11.06 -6.51 40.65
N ASN A 2 9.97 -5.82 40.32
CA ASN A 2 8.67 -6.49 40.21
C ASN A 2 8.58 -7.20 38.86
N LYS A 3 7.90 -8.35 38.87
CA LYS A 3 7.43 -8.99 37.65
C LYS A 3 6.25 -8.19 37.11
N VAL A 4 6.09 -8.17 35.79
CA VAL A 4 5.11 -7.34 35.10
C VAL A 4 4.19 -8.21 34.25
N ILE A 5 2.91 -7.83 34.22
CA ILE A 5 1.89 -8.35 33.32
C ILE A 5 1.69 -7.31 32.22
N VAL A 6 1.58 -7.75 30.97
CA VAL A 6 1.14 -6.88 29.87
C VAL A 6 -0.28 -7.23 29.48
N VAL A 7 -1.11 -6.21 29.33
CA VAL A 7 -2.41 -6.30 28.67
C VAL A 7 -2.36 -5.47 27.40
N TYR A 8 -2.61 -6.11 26.25
CA TYR A 8 -2.73 -5.44 24.96
C TYR A 8 -4.21 -5.24 24.63
N ASP A 9 -4.65 -3.99 24.56
CA ASP A 9 -6.05 -3.60 24.41
C ASP A 9 -6.38 -3.22 22.95
N ASP A 10 -7.19 -4.06 22.33
CA ASP A 10 -7.74 -3.91 20.98
C ASP A 10 -9.28 -3.76 21.00
N SER A 11 -9.80 -3.26 22.12
CA SER A 11 -11.23 -3.00 22.30
C SER A 11 -11.69 -1.71 21.63
N LEU A 12 -10.80 -0.72 21.50
CA LEU A 12 -11.05 0.51 20.75
C LEU A 12 -11.05 0.21 19.26
N ARG A 13 -12.12 0.68 18.58
CA ARG A 13 -12.28 0.46 17.14
C ARG A 13 -11.82 1.68 16.36
N PRO A 14 -11.19 1.48 15.19
CA PRO A 14 -10.81 2.59 14.33
C PRO A 14 -12.01 3.49 13.99
N CYS A 15 -11.75 4.79 13.87
CA CYS A 15 -12.71 5.77 13.37
C CYS A 15 -13.18 5.42 11.95
N TYR A 16 -14.25 6.07 11.50
CA TYR A 16 -14.88 5.79 10.21
C TYR A 16 -13.88 5.91 9.05
N GLU A 17 -13.06 6.95 9.08
CA GLU A 17 -12.06 7.25 8.06
C GLU A 17 -11.01 6.15 7.94
N ILE A 18 -10.57 5.56 9.06
CA ILE A 18 -9.60 4.46 9.05
C ILE A 18 -10.28 3.15 8.65
N ARG A 19 -11.52 2.89 9.08
CA ARG A 19 -12.29 1.71 8.64
C ARG A 19 -12.51 1.72 7.13
N ASN A 20 -12.66 2.88 6.51
CA ASN A 20 -12.69 2.97 5.04
C ASN A 20 -11.37 2.50 4.40
N ILE A 21 -10.25 2.58 5.11
CA ILE A 21 -8.93 2.16 4.62
C ILE A 21 -8.68 0.67 4.84
N ILE A 22 -8.97 0.15 6.03
CA ILE A 22 -8.62 -1.23 6.44
C ILE A 22 -9.82 -2.19 6.51
N GLY A 23 -11.03 -1.71 6.24
CA GLY A 23 -12.27 -2.48 6.36
C GLY A 23 -12.67 -2.72 7.82
N ASP A 24 -13.25 -3.89 8.10
CA ASP A 24 -13.72 -4.28 9.43
C ASP A 24 -12.59 -4.66 10.42
N LYS A 25 -11.33 -4.50 9.99
CA LYS A 25 -10.14 -4.82 10.79
C LYS A 25 -10.01 -3.89 11.99
N SER A 26 -9.50 -4.47 13.07
CA SER A 26 -9.08 -3.77 14.27
C SER A 26 -7.65 -3.22 14.15
N PHE A 27 -7.20 -2.39 15.10
CA PHE A 27 -5.84 -1.84 15.07
C PHE A 27 -4.79 -2.95 15.15
N LYS A 28 -4.99 -3.98 15.96
CA LYS A 28 -4.03 -5.10 16.06
C LYS A 28 -3.77 -5.79 14.71
N GLU A 29 -4.75 -5.76 13.80
CA GLU A 29 -4.72 -6.40 12.48
C GLU A 29 -4.13 -5.50 11.39
N VAL A 30 -3.82 -4.23 11.68
CA VAL A 30 -3.16 -3.33 10.73
C VAL A 30 -1.78 -3.90 10.40
N ILE A 31 -1.55 -4.18 9.11
CA ILE A 31 -0.31 -4.80 8.64
C ILE A 31 0.62 -3.73 8.08
N PHE A 32 1.85 -3.69 8.59
CA PHE A 32 2.91 -2.87 8.04
C PHE A 32 4.19 -3.69 7.86
N LYS A 33 4.73 -3.71 6.62
CA LYS A 33 5.89 -4.53 6.23
C LYS A 33 5.73 -6.00 6.64
N ARG A 34 4.57 -6.60 6.31
CA ARG A 34 4.20 -8.01 6.58
C ARG A 34 4.02 -8.40 8.04
N LYS A 35 4.09 -7.45 8.98
CA LYS A 35 3.80 -7.71 10.39
C LYS A 35 2.61 -6.88 10.82
N SER A 36 1.67 -7.53 11.48
CA SER A 36 0.58 -6.89 12.19
C SER A 36 1.12 -6.04 13.36
N LEU A 37 0.37 -5.04 13.81
CA LEU A 37 0.73 -4.27 15.00
C LEU A 37 0.88 -5.18 16.22
N ARG A 38 0.00 -6.17 16.34
CA ARG A 38 0.09 -7.20 17.37
C ARG A 38 1.45 -7.88 17.39
N GLU A 39 1.89 -8.43 16.27
CA GLU A 39 3.16 -9.14 16.18
C GLU A 39 4.34 -8.23 16.53
N ARG A 40 4.30 -6.96 16.09
CA ARG A 40 5.36 -5.98 16.41
C ARG A 40 5.47 -5.72 17.91
N TYR A 41 4.34 -5.51 18.59
CA TYR A 41 4.33 -5.33 20.04
C TYR A 41 4.80 -6.57 20.77
N PHE A 42 4.28 -7.75 20.41
CA PHE A 42 4.62 -9.01 21.07
C PHE A 42 6.10 -9.36 20.87
N GLU A 43 6.65 -9.22 19.67
CA GLU A 43 8.09 -9.43 19.42
C GLU A 43 8.98 -8.46 20.20
N THR A 44 8.51 -7.22 20.41
CA THR A 44 9.27 -6.21 21.14
C THR A 44 9.24 -6.50 22.64
N LEU A 45 8.07 -6.85 23.17
CA LEU A 45 7.86 -7.09 24.59
C LEU A 45 8.40 -8.47 25.05
N ASN A 46 8.43 -9.47 24.18
CA ASN A 46 9.02 -10.78 24.48
C ASN A 46 10.54 -10.73 24.71
N LYS A 47 11.20 -9.60 24.46
CA LYS A 47 12.63 -9.38 24.75
C LYS A 47 12.90 -9.15 26.24
N TYR A 48 11.86 -8.96 27.07
CA TYR A 48 12.01 -8.62 28.48
C TYR A 48 11.64 -9.80 29.39
N ASP A 49 12.63 -10.44 30.00
CA ASP A 49 12.47 -11.63 30.86
C ASP A 49 11.58 -11.41 32.11
N PHE A 50 11.36 -10.16 32.50
CA PHE A 50 10.53 -9.80 33.65
C PHE A 50 9.03 -9.73 33.33
N ILE A 51 8.66 -9.77 32.06
CA ILE A 51 7.26 -9.85 31.62
C ILE A 51 6.86 -11.32 31.65
N GLN A 52 5.86 -11.67 32.47
CA GLN A 52 5.49 -13.07 32.71
C GLN A 52 4.23 -13.52 31.98
N ASN A 53 3.31 -12.59 31.72
CA ASN A 53 2.01 -12.89 31.16
C ASN A 53 1.62 -11.81 30.16
N PHE A 54 1.03 -12.25 29.05
CA PHE A 54 0.42 -11.41 28.03
C PHE A 54 -1.05 -11.75 27.95
N PHE A 55 -1.89 -10.74 28.07
CA PHE A 55 -3.32 -10.85 27.88
C PHE A 55 -3.77 -9.91 26.76
N GLU A 56 -4.86 -10.28 26.08
CA GLU A 56 -5.46 -9.46 25.03
C GLU A 56 -6.90 -9.11 25.41
N LEU A 57 -7.24 -7.83 25.29
CA LEU A 57 -8.59 -7.34 25.49
C LEU A 57 -9.16 -6.88 24.15
N ASN A 58 -9.96 -7.73 23.48
CA ASN A 58 -10.48 -7.44 22.13
C ASN A 58 -11.80 -6.65 22.14
N ILE A 59 -12.54 -6.73 23.24
CA ILE A 59 -13.83 -6.07 23.46
C ILE A 59 -13.95 -5.83 24.97
N LEU A 60 -14.49 -4.67 25.39
CA LEU A 60 -14.65 -4.32 26.80
C LEU A 60 -15.44 -5.37 27.62
N ARG A 61 -16.40 -6.06 27.00
CA ARG A 61 -17.17 -7.14 27.66
C ARG A 61 -16.27 -8.31 28.12
N ASN A 62 -15.11 -8.51 27.51
CA ASN A 62 -14.16 -9.55 27.90
C ASN A 62 -13.39 -9.18 29.18
N SER A 63 -13.52 -7.95 29.70
CA SER A 63 -12.87 -7.55 30.95
C SER A 63 -13.28 -8.45 32.13
N SER A 64 -14.50 -9.01 32.15
CA SER A 64 -14.92 -9.95 33.19
C SER A 64 -14.07 -11.23 33.22
N GLN A 65 -13.77 -11.81 32.05
CA GLN A 65 -12.90 -12.98 31.94
C GLN A 65 -11.46 -12.61 32.31
N LEU A 66 -10.97 -11.48 31.80
CA LEU A 66 -9.63 -10.98 32.10
C LEU A 66 -9.42 -10.75 33.62
N ILE A 67 -10.45 -10.25 34.31
CA ILE A 67 -10.44 -10.09 35.77
C ILE A 67 -10.23 -11.45 36.46
N GLU A 68 -10.95 -12.50 36.04
CA GLU A 68 -10.79 -13.84 36.64
C GLU A 68 -9.39 -14.42 36.40
N GLU A 69 -8.83 -14.23 35.21
CA GLU A 69 -7.46 -14.65 34.90
C GLU A 69 -6.42 -13.91 35.75
N ILE A 70 -6.57 -12.60 35.92
CA ILE A 70 -5.62 -11.77 36.68
C ILE A 70 -5.77 -11.97 38.19
N LYS A 71 -6.96 -12.28 38.71
CA LYS A 71 -7.18 -12.61 40.14
C LYS A 71 -6.33 -13.78 40.61
N ASN A 72 -6.01 -14.72 39.71
CA ASN A 72 -5.19 -15.89 40.03
C ASN A 72 -3.68 -15.57 40.10
N LEU A 73 -3.27 -14.33 39.79
CA LEU A 73 -1.88 -13.90 39.79
C LEU A 73 -1.49 -13.16 41.08
N PRO A 74 -0.20 -13.19 41.48
CA PRO A 74 0.28 -12.47 42.66
C PRO A 74 -0.01 -10.97 42.61
N ASN A 75 -0.63 -10.42 43.66
CA ASN A 75 -0.98 -9.01 43.74
C ASN A 75 0.21 -8.05 43.56
N LYS A 76 1.42 -8.45 43.97
CA LYS A 76 2.64 -7.63 43.86
C LYS A 76 3.14 -7.36 42.43
N MET A 77 2.50 -7.94 41.41
CA MET A 77 2.90 -7.75 40.01
C MET A 77 2.38 -6.41 39.48
N GLY A 78 3.25 -5.65 38.81
CA GLY A 78 2.84 -4.46 38.08
C GLY A 78 2.07 -4.85 36.81
N VAL A 79 1.16 -4.00 36.36
CA VAL A 79 0.42 -4.22 35.11
C VAL A 79 0.70 -3.08 34.15
N VAL A 80 1.04 -3.40 32.90
CA VAL A 80 1.20 -2.46 31.80
C VAL A 80 0.09 -2.72 30.80
N HIS A 81 -0.88 -1.82 30.75
CA HIS A 81 -1.98 -1.83 29.81
C HIS A 81 -1.62 -0.94 28.61
N ILE A 82 -1.62 -1.50 27.40
CA ILE A 82 -1.17 -0.84 26.16
C ILE A 82 -2.34 -0.80 25.19
N TYR A 83 -2.70 0.38 24.69
CA TYR A 83 -3.71 0.51 23.64
C TYR A 83 -3.12 0.21 22.26
N SER A 84 -3.86 -0.59 21.48
CA SER A 84 -3.47 -1.02 20.13
C SER A 84 -3.51 0.08 19.09
N GLU A 85 -4.24 1.18 19.35
CA GLU A 85 -4.33 2.34 18.47
C GLU A 85 -3.03 3.18 18.46
N HIS A 86 -2.01 2.82 19.22
CA HIS A 86 -0.72 3.50 19.25
C HIS A 86 0.37 2.65 18.62
N VAL A 87 1.34 3.31 17.99
CA VAL A 87 2.56 2.68 17.46
C VAL A 87 3.82 3.28 18.04
N ILE A 88 4.83 2.45 18.23
CA ILE A 88 6.13 2.87 18.76
C ILE A 88 6.88 3.68 17.68
N LYS A 89 7.08 4.97 17.94
CA LYS A 89 7.89 5.89 17.14
C LYS A 89 9.36 5.87 17.54
N ASN A 90 9.63 5.79 18.86
CA ASN A 90 10.98 5.85 19.42
C ASN A 90 11.29 4.61 20.29
N ASP A 91 11.96 3.62 19.69
CA ASP A 91 12.30 2.36 20.36
C ASP A 91 13.13 2.55 21.64
N LYS A 92 14.02 3.55 21.68
CA LYS A 92 14.88 3.79 22.86
C LYS A 92 14.09 4.32 24.04
N GLU A 93 13.17 5.24 23.77
CA GLU A 93 12.32 5.79 24.82
C GLU A 93 11.29 4.77 25.29
N PHE A 94 10.74 3.98 24.36
CA PHE A 94 9.89 2.84 24.68
C PHE A 94 10.60 1.83 25.59
N ASP A 95 11.84 1.48 25.27
CA ASP A 95 12.66 0.59 26.10
C ASP A 95 12.84 1.13 27.54
N ASN A 96 13.07 2.44 27.68
CA ASN A 96 13.16 3.08 28.99
C ASN A 96 11.84 3.02 29.76
N ILE A 97 10.71 3.25 29.08
CA ILE A 97 9.36 3.17 29.65
C ILE A 97 9.10 1.75 30.19
N ILE A 98 9.32 0.72 29.37
CA ILE A 98 9.05 -0.66 29.74
C ILE A 98 9.98 -1.13 30.86
N LYS A 99 11.27 -0.79 30.85
CA LYS A 99 12.19 -1.09 31.97
C LYS A 99 11.76 -0.42 33.28
N LYS A 100 11.26 0.82 33.23
CA LYS A 100 10.76 1.54 34.42
C LYS A 100 9.50 0.92 35.02
N SER A 101 8.72 0.17 34.23
CA SER A 101 7.51 -0.51 34.72
C SER A 101 7.76 -1.50 35.86
N GLN A 102 8.99 -1.99 36.06
CA GLN A 102 9.34 -2.86 37.18
C GLN A 102 9.46 -2.14 38.53
N TYR A 103 9.44 -0.81 38.53
CA TYR A 103 9.77 0.05 39.68
C TYR A 103 8.66 1.04 40.04
N ILE A 104 7.51 0.97 39.35
CA ILE A 104 6.35 1.82 39.61
C ILE A 104 5.84 1.62 41.05
N LYS A 105 5.70 2.74 41.78
CA LYS A 105 5.14 2.78 43.15
C LYS A 105 3.74 3.38 43.21
N GLN A 106 3.34 4.05 42.14
CA GLN A 106 2.06 4.69 41.93
C GLN A 106 1.60 4.38 40.50
N ASN A 107 0.30 4.54 40.25
CA ASN A 107 -0.25 4.36 38.92
C ASN A 107 0.18 5.52 38.01
N LEU A 108 0.50 5.21 36.76
CA LEU A 108 1.00 6.17 35.78
C LEU A 108 0.22 6.05 34.48
N ILE A 109 -0.04 7.18 33.84
CA ILE A 109 -0.51 7.26 32.46
C ILE A 109 0.63 7.83 31.61
N ILE A 110 0.83 7.22 30.44
CA ILE A 110 1.71 7.74 29.39
C ILE A 110 0.83 8.22 28.25
N GLU A 111 0.83 9.53 28.04
CA GLU A 111 0.05 10.21 27.00
C GLU A 111 0.98 10.67 25.87
N THR A 112 0.44 10.72 24.66
CA THR A 112 1.09 11.34 23.50
C THR A 112 1.04 12.87 23.61
N GLU A 113 1.79 13.57 22.76
CA GLU A 113 1.68 15.03 22.59
C GLU A 113 0.23 15.48 22.24
N GLU A 114 -0.53 14.63 21.55
CA GLU A 114 -1.95 14.83 21.21
C GLU A 114 -2.91 14.55 22.38
N LYS A 115 -2.39 14.29 23.59
CA LYS A 115 -3.15 13.93 24.81
C LYS A 115 -3.96 12.63 24.69
N SER A 116 -3.59 11.73 23.78
CA SER A 116 -4.16 10.38 23.75
C SER A 116 -3.38 9.44 24.66
N VAL A 117 -4.08 8.57 25.40
CA VAL A 117 -3.47 7.63 26.35
C VAL A 117 -2.91 6.43 25.61
N ALA A 118 -1.58 6.25 25.60
CA ALA A 118 -0.94 5.11 24.95
C ALA A 118 -0.76 3.92 25.90
N ILE A 119 -0.34 4.18 27.13
CA ILE A 119 -0.07 3.17 28.16
C ILE A 119 -0.63 3.62 29.51
N ILE A 120 -1.21 2.67 30.25
CA ILE A 120 -1.51 2.82 31.67
C ILE A 120 -0.70 1.79 32.45
N MET A 121 0.02 2.23 33.47
CA MET A 121 0.80 1.37 34.35
C MET A 121 0.19 1.36 35.75
N PHE A 122 -0.12 0.17 36.24
CA PHE A 122 -0.65 -0.06 37.58
C PHE A 122 0.40 -0.69 38.47
N ARG A 123 0.49 -0.22 39.71
CA ARG A 123 1.50 -0.71 40.68
C ARG A 123 1.26 -2.14 41.16
N ASN A 124 0.02 -2.63 41.07
CA ASN A 124 -0.39 -3.96 41.53
C ASN A 124 -1.62 -4.46 40.73
N THR A 125 -1.92 -5.75 40.81
CA THR A 125 -3.05 -6.34 40.06
C THR A 125 -4.43 -5.95 40.61
N ASN A 126 -4.55 -5.70 41.92
CA ASN A 126 -5.82 -5.28 42.52
C ASN A 126 -6.33 -3.93 42.00
N GLU A 127 -5.44 -2.97 41.79
CA GLU A 127 -5.79 -1.66 41.23
C GLU A 127 -6.19 -1.77 39.77
N TYR A 128 -5.51 -2.64 39.01
CA TYR A 128 -5.93 -2.95 37.65
C TYR A 128 -7.31 -3.62 37.59
N ILE A 129 -7.59 -4.58 38.49
CA ILE A 129 -8.91 -5.20 38.57
C ILE A 129 -9.99 -4.17 38.94
N SER A 130 -9.68 -3.22 39.82
CA SER A 130 -10.60 -2.15 40.20
C SER A 130 -10.91 -1.24 39.01
N PHE A 131 -9.87 -0.87 38.25
CA PHE A 131 -10.02 -0.16 36.98
C PHE A 131 -10.93 -0.89 35.99
N LEU A 132 -10.71 -2.19 35.76
CA LEU A 132 -11.53 -2.99 34.85
C LEU A 132 -12.99 -3.14 35.33
N LYS A 133 -13.23 -3.22 36.64
CA LYS A 133 -14.59 -3.24 37.18
C LYS A 133 -15.30 -1.91 36.97
N ASN A 134 -14.61 -0.80 37.20
CA ASN A 134 -15.15 0.54 36.98
C ASN A 134 -15.47 0.74 35.49
N SER A 135 -14.61 0.28 34.59
CA SER A 135 -14.84 0.40 33.14
C SER A 135 -16.04 -0.42 32.64
N LEU A 136 -16.35 -1.55 33.29
CA LEU A 136 -17.59 -2.30 33.03
C LEU A 136 -18.84 -1.58 33.51
N VAL A 137 -18.74 -0.80 34.60
CA VAL A 137 -19.87 -0.03 35.17
C VAL A 137 -20.13 1.23 34.33
N SER A 138 -19.09 1.98 33.99
CA SER A 138 -19.18 3.17 33.13
C SER A 138 -19.38 2.82 31.65
N ASN A 139 -19.10 1.57 31.27
CA ASN A 139 -18.99 1.16 29.87
C ASN A 139 -17.97 2.01 29.07
N SER A 140 -16.94 2.52 29.76
CA SER A 140 -15.87 3.35 29.19
C SER A 140 -14.58 3.21 29.99
N LEU A 141 -13.47 2.88 29.30
CA LEU A 141 -12.14 2.84 29.91
C LEU A 141 -11.65 4.24 30.28
N GLU A 142 -11.98 5.26 29.49
CA GLU A 142 -11.58 6.63 29.75
C GLU A 142 -12.26 7.21 31.00
N GLU A 143 -13.56 6.94 31.18
CA GLU A 143 -14.28 7.38 32.39
C GLU A 143 -13.73 6.68 33.64
N ALA A 144 -13.36 5.40 33.53
CA ALA A 144 -12.78 4.65 34.63
C ALA A 144 -11.41 5.18 35.11
N LEU A 145 -10.74 6.02 34.31
CA LEU A 145 -9.50 6.70 34.70
C LEU A 145 -9.74 7.95 35.56
N GLN A 146 -10.92 8.57 35.50
CA GLN A 146 -11.19 9.84 36.18
C GLN A 146 -11.21 9.69 37.71
N ASP A 147 -11.61 8.51 38.19
CA ASP A 147 -11.74 8.20 39.62
C ASP A 147 -10.42 7.69 40.25
N LEU A 148 -9.34 7.60 39.48
CA LEU A 148 -8.06 7.06 39.94
C LEU A 148 -7.04 8.16 40.21
N GLU A 149 -6.37 8.09 41.36
CA GLU A 149 -5.20 8.91 41.64
C GLU A 149 -4.02 8.44 40.77
N ILE A 150 -3.80 9.12 39.65
CA ILE A 150 -2.88 8.69 38.60
C ILE A 150 -2.01 9.86 38.14
N SER A 151 -0.69 9.65 38.03
CA SER A 151 0.21 10.68 37.49
C SER A 151 0.36 10.52 35.99
N LYS A 152 0.44 11.65 35.27
CA LYS A 152 0.54 11.69 33.81
C LYS A 152 1.94 12.05 33.36
N ILE A 153 2.42 11.38 32.33
CA ILE A 153 3.69 11.66 31.65
C ILE A 153 3.38 11.84 30.17
N ASN A 154 3.77 12.97 29.60
CA ASN A 154 3.64 13.23 28.17
C ASN A 154 4.93 12.82 27.44
N THR A 155 4.82 12.12 26.30
CA THR A 155 5.96 11.67 25.51
C THR A 155 5.67 11.71 24.00
N ASP A 156 6.73 11.83 23.19
CA ASP A 156 6.71 11.65 21.73
C ASP A 156 7.08 10.20 21.34
N THR A 157 6.95 9.25 22.28
CA THR A 157 7.32 7.84 22.04
C THR A 157 6.33 7.14 21.12
N PHE A 158 5.07 7.58 21.13
CA PHE A 158 3.96 6.91 20.46
C PHE A 158 3.27 7.84 19.47
N ILE A 159 2.79 7.27 18.37
CA ILE A 159 1.91 7.93 17.41
C ILE A 159 0.52 7.33 17.54
N ASN A 160 -0.50 8.18 17.62
CA ASN A 160 -1.90 7.75 17.63
C ASN A 160 -2.38 7.45 16.20
N LEU A 161 -2.66 6.19 15.93
CA LEU A 161 -3.18 5.72 14.65
C LEU A 161 -4.65 6.05 14.43
N ASN A 162 -5.41 6.42 15.47
CA ASN A 162 -6.81 6.83 15.30
C ASN A 162 -6.96 8.21 14.64
N ASN A 163 -5.83 8.88 14.35
CA ASN A 163 -5.74 10.04 13.48
C ASN A 163 -5.37 9.59 12.06
N ILE A 164 -6.17 9.94 11.05
CA ILE A 164 -5.97 9.51 9.65
C ILE A 164 -4.59 9.91 9.09
N ASN A 165 -4.06 11.09 9.43
CA ASN A 165 -2.77 11.53 8.91
C ASN A 165 -1.64 10.67 9.48
N ASN A 166 -1.67 10.44 10.80
CA ASN A 166 -0.74 9.56 11.48
C ASN A 166 -0.83 8.11 10.95
N PHE A 167 -2.06 7.64 10.72
CA PHE A 167 -2.34 6.32 10.17
C PHE A 167 -1.72 6.13 8.79
N LEU A 168 -2.03 7.06 7.86
CA LEU A 168 -1.49 7.04 6.51
C LEU A 168 0.05 7.12 6.53
N GLN A 169 0.63 8.03 7.33
CA GLN A 169 2.08 8.15 7.46
C GLN A 169 2.74 6.83 7.91
N TYR A 170 2.10 6.13 8.85
CA TYR A 170 2.57 4.86 9.37
C TYR A 170 2.53 3.76 8.30
N ILE A 171 1.38 3.53 7.65
CA ILE A 171 1.21 2.44 6.68
C ILE A 171 2.00 2.68 5.38
N THR A 172 2.18 3.94 4.97
CA THR A 172 3.04 4.29 3.81
C THR A 172 4.53 4.35 4.18
N GLY A 173 4.86 4.02 5.42
CA GLY A 173 6.22 3.79 5.91
C GLY A 173 7.13 5.02 5.94
N GLY A 174 6.57 6.23 6.05
CA GLY A 174 7.38 7.45 6.13
C GLY A 174 8.31 7.69 4.92
N PHE A 175 8.11 7.01 3.79
CA PHE A 175 8.92 7.18 2.57
C PHE A 175 8.10 7.30 1.28
N ASP A 176 6.77 7.11 1.29
CA ASP A 176 5.97 7.39 0.09
C ASP A 176 5.94 8.91 -0.13
N ALA A 177 6.70 9.36 -1.13
CA ALA A 177 6.78 10.77 -1.51
C ALA A 177 5.40 11.40 -1.74
N ARG A 178 4.37 10.62 -2.04
CA ARG A 178 2.99 11.11 -2.23
C ARG A 178 2.38 11.63 -0.94
N PHE A 179 2.58 10.95 0.19
CA PHE A 179 2.14 11.46 1.49
C PHE A 179 2.99 12.65 1.96
N PHE A 180 4.32 12.63 1.72
CA PHE A 180 5.19 13.77 2.02
C PHE A 180 4.88 15.01 1.19
N ASN A 181 4.46 14.84 -0.07
CA ASN A 181 3.98 15.94 -0.89
C ASN A 181 2.64 16.48 -0.36
N ALA A 182 1.75 15.60 0.15
CA ALA A 182 0.52 16.01 0.84
C ALA A 182 0.77 16.72 2.19
N LEU A 183 1.95 16.52 2.81
CA LEU A 183 2.38 17.25 4.02
C LEU A 183 2.87 18.68 3.72
N LYS A 184 3.19 19.04 2.47
CA LYS A 184 3.56 20.41 2.08
C LYS A 184 2.36 21.34 1.79
N GLY A 185 1.13 20.83 1.93
CA GLY A 185 -0.10 21.60 1.83
C GLY A 185 -0.78 21.80 3.18
N ASP A 186 -2.09 22.00 3.17
CA ASP A 186 -2.94 22.13 4.36
C ASP A 186 -4.15 21.17 4.28
N GLU A 187 -5.21 21.48 5.02
CA GLU A 187 -6.47 20.72 5.01
C GLU A 187 -7.16 20.76 3.64
N TYR A 188 -6.95 21.79 2.83
CA TYR A 188 -7.68 22.07 1.59
C TYR A 188 -6.85 21.87 0.32
N ILE A 189 -5.53 22.01 0.40
CA ILE A 189 -4.66 21.95 -0.78
C ILE A 189 -3.49 20.98 -0.63
N VAL A 190 -3.00 20.51 -1.77
CA VAL A 190 -1.75 19.73 -1.90
C VAL A 190 -0.87 20.38 -2.96
N THR A 191 0.40 20.63 -2.64
CA THR A 191 1.38 21.18 -3.59
C THR A 191 2.44 20.13 -3.93
N LYS A 192 2.47 19.70 -5.19
CA LYS A 192 3.50 18.79 -5.71
C LYS A 192 4.70 19.60 -6.18
N THR A 193 5.89 19.29 -5.69
CA THR A 193 7.14 20.01 -6.01
C THR A 193 8.25 19.05 -6.38
N SER A 194 9.07 19.37 -7.38
CA SER A 194 10.25 18.57 -7.74
C SER A 194 11.36 19.42 -8.37
N THR A 195 12.61 18.94 -8.25
CA THR A 195 13.75 19.44 -9.04
C THR A 195 13.67 19.03 -10.51
N ASN A 196 12.92 17.96 -10.84
CA ASN A 196 12.62 17.61 -12.23
C ASN A 196 11.49 18.49 -12.76
N LYS A 197 11.87 19.71 -13.19
CA LYS A 197 10.93 20.75 -13.65
C LYS A 197 10.09 20.29 -14.83
N THR A 198 10.72 19.62 -15.79
CA THR A 198 10.05 19.09 -17.00
C THR A 198 8.93 18.13 -16.64
N LYS A 199 9.15 17.23 -15.66
CA LYS A 199 8.11 16.28 -15.20
C LYS A 199 6.91 17.00 -14.57
N ILE A 200 7.16 17.96 -13.69
CA ILE A 200 6.08 18.70 -13.02
C ILE A 200 5.28 19.51 -14.04
N LYS A 201 5.97 20.17 -14.98
CA LYS A 201 5.34 20.91 -16.08
C LYS A 201 4.52 20.00 -16.97
N SER A 202 5.03 18.82 -17.33
CA SER A 202 4.31 17.89 -18.20
C SER A 202 3.05 17.33 -17.51
N GLU A 203 3.11 17.01 -16.22
CA GLU A 203 1.92 16.60 -15.46
C GLU A 203 0.87 17.72 -15.40
N TYR A 204 1.28 18.96 -15.11
CA TYR A 204 0.40 20.13 -15.09
C TYR A 204 -0.26 20.36 -16.46
N SER A 205 0.56 20.42 -17.53
CA SER A 205 0.10 20.70 -18.89
C SER A 205 -0.85 19.61 -19.43
N PHE A 206 -0.68 18.36 -19.02
CA PHE A 206 -1.56 17.26 -19.45
C PHE A 206 -3.04 17.57 -19.23
N TYR A 207 -3.42 18.12 -18.07
CA TYR A 207 -4.82 18.45 -17.76
C TYR A 207 -5.41 19.47 -18.74
N TYR A 208 -4.60 20.43 -19.20
CA TYR A 208 -5.04 21.48 -20.12
C TYR A 208 -5.05 21.02 -21.58
N LEU A 209 -4.31 19.97 -21.91
CA LEU A 209 -4.28 19.37 -23.25
C LEU A 209 -5.40 18.36 -23.48
N ILE A 210 -5.96 17.75 -22.42
CA ILE A 210 -7.07 16.81 -22.58
C ILE A 210 -8.41 17.52 -22.85
N PRO A 211 -9.33 16.88 -23.59
CA PRO A 211 -10.67 17.42 -23.85
C PRO A 211 -11.53 17.58 -22.60
N ASP A 212 -12.45 18.55 -22.61
CA ASP A 212 -13.29 18.88 -21.44
C ASP A 212 -14.14 17.70 -20.95
N SER A 213 -14.60 16.84 -21.85
CA SER A 213 -15.36 15.63 -21.51
C SER A 213 -14.59 14.66 -20.61
N MET A 214 -13.25 14.71 -20.65
CA MET A 214 -12.36 13.86 -19.86
C MET A 214 -11.91 14.52 -18.56
N LYS A 215 -11.88 15.86 -18.47
CA LYS A 215 -11.39 16.60 -17.29
C LYS A 215 -12.08 16.22 -15.97
N LYS A 216 -13.34 15.79 -16.03
CA LYS A 216 -14.10 15.32 -14.84
C LYS A 216 -13.43 14.17 -14.09
N TRP A 217 -12.61 13.37 -14.77
CA TRP A 217 -11.93 12.21 -14.19
C TRP A 217 -10.68 12.58 -13.42
N PHE A 218 -10.11 13.76 -13.66
CA PHE A 218 -8.85 14.17 -13.07
C PHE A 218 -9.09 15.21 -11.97
N VAL A 219 -8.11 15.34 -11.08
CA VAL A 219 -8.03 16.47 -10.14
C VAL A 219 -7.48 17.67 -10.91
N LEU A 220 -8.09 18.86 -10.74
CA LEU A 220 -7.65 20.09 -11.40
C LEU A 220 -6.32 20.56 -10.78
N PRO A 221 -5.21 20.59 -11.55
CA PRO A 221 -4.02 21.28 -11.13
C PRO A 221 -4.14 22.78 -11.43
N TYR A 222 -3.63 23.63 -10.55
CA TYR A 222 -3.59 25.09 -10.70
C TYR A 222 -2.34 25.68 -10.01
N ASP A 223 -2.12 26.99 -10.12
CA ASP A 223 -0.99 27.70 -9.49
C ASP A 223 0.39 27.08 -9.81
N TYR A 224 0.66 26.83 -11.10
CA TYR A 224 2.00 26.38 -11.53
C TYR A 224 3.04 27.46 -11.28
N LYS A 225 4.12 27.09 -10.60
CA LYS A 225 5.27 27.95 -10.28
C LYS A 225 6.55 27.25 -10.69
N GLU A 226 7.45 28.00 -11.29
CA GLU A 226 8.78 27.51 -11.65
C GLU A 226 9.84 28.49 -11.15
N THR A 227 10.84 27.93 -10.46
CA THR A 227 12.04 28.62 -9.97
C THR A 227 13.27 28.11 -10.73
N ASP A 228 14.43 28.67 -10.43
CA ASP A 228 15.69 28.20 -11.02
C ASP A 228 15.94 26.72 -10.71
N THR A 229 15.59 26.26 -9.50
CA THR A 229 15.92 24.91 -9.00
C THR A 229 14.77 23.91 -9.01
N THR A 230 13.52 24.38 -8.96
CA THR A 230 12.35 23.51 -8.79
C THR A 230 11.13 24.02 -9.55
N ALA A 231 10.18 23.13 -9.81
CA ALA A 231 8.83 23.48 -10.26
C ALA A 231 7.78 22.86 -9.33
N SER A 232 6.63 23.51 -9.23
CA SER A 232 5.48 23.04 -8.45
C SER A 232 4.14 23.37 -9.10
N TYR A 233 3.11 22.61 -8.76
CA TYR A 233 1.70 22.98 -8.96
C TYR A 233 0.88 22.55 -7.75
N THR A 234 -0.27 23.20 -7.58
CA THR A 234 -1.20 22.98 -6.47
C THR A 234 -2.46 22.30 -6.99
N MET A 235 -3.11 21.50 -6.14
CA MET A 235 -4.40 20.89 -6.41
C MET A 235 -5.26 20.86 -5.16
N GLU A 236 -6.57 20.69 -5.33
CA GLU A 236 -7.49 20.44 -4.21
C GLU A 236 -7.11 19.13 -3.50
N ARG A 237 -7.12 19.16 -2.16
CA ARG A 237 -6.95 17.97 -1.34
C ARG A 237 -8.26 17.20 -1.33
N LEU A 238 -8.25 16.01 -1.93
CA LEU A 238 -9.36 15.08 -1.80
C LEU A 238 -9.12 14.19 -0.58
N HIS A 239 -10.07 14.18 0.36
CA HIS A 239 -10.04 13.32 1.55
C HIS A 239 -10.47 11.88 1.21
N MET A 240 -9.86 11.33 0.16
CA MET A 240 -10.09 10.00 -0.36
C MET A 240 -8.76 9.26 -0.34
N THR A 241 -8.76 8.00 0.07
CA THR A 241 -7.55 7.16 0.01
C THR A 241 -7.40 6.58 -1.39
N ASP A 242 -6.16 6.39 -1.84
CA ASP A 242 -5.93 5.65 -3.07
C ASP A 242 -6.34 4.17 -2.95
N VAL A 243 -6.76 3.60 -4.07
CA VAL A 243 -7.26 2.23 -4.13
C VAL A 243 -6.18 1.23 -3.72
N ALA A 244 -4.89 1.51 -3.96
CA ALA A 244 -3.82 0.55 -3.68
C ALA A 244 -3.65 0.28 -2.18
N ILE A 245 -3.75 1.32 -1.34
CA ILE A 245 -3.69 1.14 0.11
C ILE A 245 -4.82 0.21 0.58
N ARG A 246 -6.05 0.47 0.14
CA ARG A 246 -7.25 -0.32 0.51
C ARG A 246 -7.16 -1.75 -0.02
N TRP A 247 -6.65 -1.90 -1.24
CA TRP A 247 -6.41 -3.18 -1.90
C TRP A 247 -5.42 -4.05 -1.12
N VAL A 248 -4.27 -3.51 -0.73
CA VAL A 248 -3.24 -4.23 0.04
C VAL A 248 -3.75 -4.64 1.42
N HIS A 249 -4.66 -3.87 2.00
CA HIS A 249 -5.30 -4.21 3.27
C HIS A 249 -6.50 -5.15 3.12
N GLY A 250 -6.89 -5.54 1.91
CA GLY A 250 -8.06 -6.39 1.67
C GLY A 250 -9.39 -5.73 2.06
N ALA A 251 -9.45 -4.40 2.03
CA ALA A 251 -10.61 -3.62 2.46
C ALA A 251 -11.67 -3.41 1.36
N ILE A 252 -11.37 -3.81 0.13
CA ILE A 252 -12.27 -3.66 -1.01
C ILE A 252 -13.07 -4.94 -1.17
N SER A 253 -14.39 -4.88 -0.96
CA SER A 253 -15.27 -6.03 -1.20
C SER A 253 -15.48 -6.29 -2.70
N LEU A 254 -15.95 -7.49 -3.08
CA LEU A 254 -16.27 -7.81 -4.48
C LEU A 254 -17.33 -6.84 -5.08
N LEU A 255 -18.36 -6.50 -4.31
CA LEU A 255 -19.41 -5.57 -4.75
C LEU A 255 -18.85 -4.16 -4.99
N GLU A 256 -17.98 -3.70 -4.09
CA GLU A 256 -17.31 -2.43 -4.27
C GLU A 256 -16.38 -2.44 -5.48
N PHE A 257 -15.61 -3.52 -5.66
CA PHE A 257 -14.72 -3.69 -6.79
C PHE A 257 -15.48 -3.67 -8.12
N GLU A 258 -16.66 -4.29 -8.20
CA GLU A 258 -17.53 -4.20 -9.37
C GLU A 258 -17.97 -2.76 -9.66
N ARG A 259 -18.27 -1.95 -8.64
CA ARG A 259 -18.61 -0.53 -8.79
C ARG A 259 -17.41 0.30 -9.24
N LEU A 260 -16.23 0.04 -8.67
CA LEU A 260 -14.97 0.66 -9.08
C LEU A 260 -14.70 0.36 -10.56
N LEU A 261 -14.70 -0.92 -10.96
CA LEU A 261 -14.47 -1.32 -12.35
C LEU A 261 -15.51 -0.75 -13.29
N LYS A 262 -16.78 -0.64 -12.89
CA LYS A 262 -17.80 0.04 -13.69
C LYS A 262 -17.39 1.48 -14.02
N ARG A 263 -16.81 2.21 -13.07
CA ARG A 263 -16.34 3.59 -13.27
C ARG A 263 -15.06 3.65 -14.10
N VAL A 264 -14.11 2.75 -13.83
CA VAL A 264 -12.84 2.66 -14.56
C VAL A 264 -13.08 2.29 -16.03
N PHE A 265 -13.92 1.31 -16.31
CA PHE A 265 -14.26 0.93 -17.69
C PHE A 265 -15.13 1.98 -18.37
N TYR A 266 -16.06 2.63 -17.65
CA TYR A 266 -16.75 3.78 -18.23
C TYR A 266 -15.79 4.92 -18.60
N PHE A 267 -14.71 5.16 -17.82
CA PHE A 267 -13.62 6.02 -18.26
C PHE A 267 -12.98 5.47 -19.53
N ILE A 268 -12.50 4.23 -19.53
CA ILE A 268 -11.79 3.58 -20.65
C ILE A 268 -12.58 3.65 -21.96
N ASP A 269 -13.87 3.32 -21.92
CA ASP A 269 -14.76 3.18 -23.07
C ASP A 269 -15.19 4.54 -23.64
N THR A 270 -15.20 5.59 -22.81
CA THR A 270 -15.63 6.94 -23.23
C THR A 270 -14.46 7.86 -23.59
N ARG A 271 -13.23 7.36 -23.55
CA ARG A 271 -12.05 8.16 -23.94
C ARG A 271 -12.10 8.47 -25.41
N ILE A 272 -11.62 9.65 -25.74
CA ILE A 272 -11.52 10.06 -27.14
C ILE A 272 -10.47 9.19 -27.83
N SER A 273 -10.88 8.64 -28.97
CA SER A 273 -10.07 7.80 -29.83
C SER A 273 -9.99 8.43 -31.23
N LYS A 274 -8.95 8.06 -31.97
CA LYS A 274 -8.80 8.38 -33.38
C LYS A 274 -8.27 7.18 -34.13
N GLN A 275 -8.72 7.00 -35.37
CA GLN A 275 -8.11 6.02 -36.27
C GLN A 275 -6.73 6.51 -36.71
N ILE A 276 -5.79 5.58 -36.78
CA ILE A 276 -4.41 5.82 -37.20
C ILE A 276 -4.00 4.77 -38.22
N ARG A 277 -2.89 5.03 -38.91
CA ARG A 277 -2.33 4.06 -39.84
C ARG A 277 -1.70 2.89 -39.08
N LYS A 278 -1.65 1.72 -39.70
CA LYS A 278 -1.03 0.52 -39.14
C LYS A 278 0.41 0.77 -38.69
N GLU A 279 1.20 1.48 -39.51
CA GLU A 279 2.60 1.77 -39.21
C GLU A 279 2.73 2.66 -37.96
N GLU A 280 1.84 3.63 -37.79
CA GLU A 280 1.81 4.50 -36.60
C GLU A 280 1.43 3.70 -35.35
N TYR A 281 0.44 2.80 -35.46
CA TYR A 281 0.04 1.93 -34.36
C TYR A 281 1.18 1.01 -33.93
N GLU A 282 1.86 0.37 -34.87
CA GLU A 282 3.00 -0.50 -34.62
C GLU A 282 4.17 0.26 -33.99
N LEU A 283 4.45 1.48 -34.45
CA LEU A 283 5.49 2.34 -33.85
C LEU A 283 5.19 2.66 -32.39
N ILE A 284 3.97 3.13 -32.07
CA ILE A 284 3.56 3.45 -30.69
C ILE A 284 3.63 2.21 -29.80
N THR A 285 3.11 1.09 -30.30
CA THR A 285 3.03 -0.17 -29.55
C THR A 285 4.43 -0.74 -29.28
N ASN A 286 5.28 -0.81 -30.31
CA ASN A 286 6.65 -1.30 -30.16
C ASN A 286 7.49 -0.39 -29.26
N ASP A 287 7.28 0.93 -29.31
CA ASP A 287 7.97 1.84 -28.41
C ASP A 287 7.65 1.55 -26.94
N LEU A 288 6.35 1.39 -26.63
CA LEU A 288 5.85 1.14 -25.27
C LEU A 288 6.30 -0.20 -24.69
N TYR A 289 6.28 -1.27 -25.49
CA TYR A 289 6.38 -2.65 -25.00
C TYR A 289 7.65 -3.40 -25.41
N LEU A 290 8.37 -2.94 -26.43
CA LEU A 290 9.61 -3.57 -26.91
C LEU A 290 10.82 -2.64 -26.72
N ASN A 291 10.82 -1.46 -27.35
CA ASN A 291 11.99 -0.55 -27.34
C ASN A 291 12.28 -0.08 -25.92
N LYS A 292 11.24 0.34 -25.18
CA LYS A 292 11.36 0.70 -23.77
C LYS A 292 11.92 -0.45 -22.94
N LEU A 293 11.43 -1.67 -23.15
CA LEU A 293 11.93 -2.86 -22.46
C LEU A 293 13.41 -3.08 -22.77
N TYR A 294 13.82 -3.15 -24.05
CA TYR A 294 15.21 -3.39 -24.43
C TYR A 294 16.15 -2.34 -23.86
N LYS A 295 15.78 -1.06 -23.92
CA LYS A 295 16.57 0.02 -23.31
C LYS A 295 16.75 -0.20 -21.80
N ARG A 296 15.69 -0.59 -21.10
CA ARG A 296 15.70 -0.84 -19.64
C ARG A 296 16.53 -2.07 -19.26
N ILE A 297 16.50 -3.12 -20.07
CA ILE A 297 17.34 -4.31 -19.85
C ILE A 297 18.82 -3.98 -20.08
N GLU A 298 19.16 -3.16 -21.06
CA GLU A 298 20.54 -2.70 -21.26
C GLU A 298 21.02 -1.78 -20.11
N GLU A 299 20.14 -0.95 -19.54
CA GLU A 299 20.43 -0.21 -18.31
C GLU A 299 20.66 -1.16 -17.12
N LEU A 300 19.83 -2.19 -16.98
CA LEU A 300 19.92 -3.19 -15.91
C LEU A 300 21.26 -3.96 -15.98
N LYS A 301 21.67 -4.40 -17.17
CA LYS A 301 22.94 -5.12 -17.39
C LYS A 301 24.18 -4.32 -17.01
N LYS A 302 24.11 -2.98 -17.11
CA LYS A 302 25.22 -2.08 -16.71
C LYS A 302 25.32 -1.88 -15.20
N HIS A 303 24.30 -2.29 -14.44
CA HIS A 303 24.29 -2.08 -12.99
C HIS A 303 25.24 -3.05 -12.27
N GLN A 304 26.02 -2.55 -11.31
CA GLN A 304 27.03 -3.34 -10.56
C GLN A 304 26.50 -4.63 -9.90
N LYS A 305 25.21 -4.65 -9.52
CA LYS A 305 24.55 -5.80 -8.89
C LYS A 305 23.94 -6.80 -9.88
N PHE A 306 24.05 -6.56 -11.19
CA PHE A 306 23.40 -7.40 -12.21
C PHE A 306 23.82 -8.88 -12.13
N ASN A 307 25.10 -9.15 -11.89
CA ASN A 307 25.63 -10.52 -11.77
C ASN A 307 24.94 -11.35 -10.67
N ILE A 308 24.40 -10.70 -9.64
CA ILE A 308 23.62 -11.39 -8.60
C ILE A 308 22.34 -11.95 -9.21
N PHE A 309 21.62 -11.14 -9.99
CA PHE A 309 20.38 -11.55 -10.64
C PHE A 309 20.62 -12.61 -11.71
N ASP A 310 21.69 -12.49 -12.51
CA ASP A 310 22.02 -13.50 -13.52
C ASP A 310 22.29 -14.87 -12.87
N ASN A 311 23.03 -14.90 -11.76
CA ASN A 311 23.24 -16.12 -10.98
C ASN A 311 21.93 -16.67 -10.38
N LEU A 312 21.07 -15.81 -9.84
CA LEU A 312 19.78 -16.21 -9.29
C LEU A 312 18.88 -16.81 -10.38
N ILE A 313 18.78 -16.18 -11.55
CA ILE A 313 18.00 -16.71 -12.69
C ILE A 313 18.45 -18.14 -12.99
N LYS A 314 19.76 -18.32 -13.14
CA LYS A 314 20.39 -19.58 -13.54
C LYS A 314 20.23 -20.69 -12.51
N SER A 315 20.18 -20.36 -11.23
CA SER A 315 20.07 -21.34 -10.14
C SER A 315 18.64 -21.69 -9.76
N SER A 316 17.66 -20.84 -10.08
CA SER A 316 16.33 -20.91 -9.49
C SER A 316 15.16 -20.89 -10.46
N THR A 317 15.43 -20.69 -11.76
CA THR A 317 14.42 -20.62 -12.81
C THR A 317 14.77 -21.61 -13.93
N ASN A 318 13.85 -21.82 -14.87
CA ASN A 318 14.11 -22.63 -16.06
C ASN A 318 14.94 -21.88 -17.13
N TYR A 319 15.33 -20.63 -16.87
CA TYR A 319 16.08 -19.75 -17.77
C TYR A 319 17.55 -19.70 -17.37
N LYS A 320 18.46 -19.56 -18.34
CA LYS A 320 19.91 -19.49 -18.05
C LYS A 320 20.38 -18.06 -17.85
N THR A 321 19.70 -17.11 -18.48
CA THR A 321 20.02 -15.68 -18.48
C THR A 321 18.75 -14.85 -18.58
N ILE A 322 18.86 -13.55 -18.29
CA ILE A 322 17.76 -12.62 -18.54
C ILE A 322 17.38 -12.55 -20.02
N ASP A 323 18.34 -12.74 -20.94
CA ASP A 323 18.09 -12.70 -22.38
C ASP A 323 17.18 -13.84 -22.83
N ASP A 324 17.23 -15.01 -22.17
CA ASP A 324 16.29 -16.11 -22.45
C ASP A 324 14.85 -15.72 -22.06
N ILE A 325 14.67 -15.01 -20.94
CA ILE A 325 13.36 -14.51 -20.49
C ILE A 325 12.83 -13.48 -21.50
N ILE A 326 13.68 -12.55 -21.95
CA ILE A 326 13.30 -11.55 -22.95
C ILE A 326 12.97 -12.19 -24.29
N LEU A 327 13.70 -13.23 -24.69
CA LEU A 327 13.40 -14.01 -25.89
C LEU A 327 12.03 -14.70 -25.77
N LYS A 328 11.75 -15.33 -24.62
CA LYS A 328 10.45 -15.95 -24.34
C LYS A 328 9.31 -14.93 -24.41
N TYR A 329 9.48 -13.78 -23.75
CA TYR A 329 8.55 -12.67 -23.82
C TYR A 329 8.30 -12.24 -25.26
N LYS A 330 9.34 -12.05 -26.08
CA LYS A 330 9.21 -11.65 -27.49
C LYS A 330 8.40 -12.66 -28.30
N THR A 331 8.63 -13.95 -28.10
CA THR A 331 7.88 -15.02 -28.78
C THR A 331 6.39 -14.97 -28.43
N LEU A 332 6.05 -14.85 -27.14
CA LEU A 332 4.66 -14.76 -26.70
C LEU A 332 4.02 -13.43 -27.11
N TYR A 333 4.77 -12.33 -27.09
CA TYR A 333 4.32 -11.03 -27.59
C TYR A 333 3.91 -11.14 -29.06
N ASN A 334 4.71 -11.78 -29.92
CA ASN A 334 4.34 -11.98 -31.31
C ASN A 334 3.04 -12.78 -31.46
N LYS A 335 2.91 -13.90 -30.73
CA LYS A 335 1.71 -14.77 -30.71
C LYS A 335 0.44 -14.01 -30.30
N PHE A 336 0.50 -13.22 -29.23
CA PHE A 336 -0.71 -12.59 -28.66
C PHE A 336 -0.99 -11.17 -29.17
N VAL A 337 0.03 -10.46 -29.66
CA VAL A 337 -0.09 -9.05 -30.09
C VAL A 337 -0.01 -8.90 -31.60
N LEU A 338 0.94 -9.51 -32.30
CA LEU A 338 1.15 -9.25 -33.73
C LEU A 338 0.28 -10.11 -34.64
N GLU A 339 -0.04 -11.34 -34.24
CA GLU A 339 -0.81 -12.29 -35.05
C GLU A 339 -2.33 -12.05 -34.97
N LYS A 340 -2.80 -11.15 -34.10
CA LYS A 340 -4.22 -10.80 -33.97
C LYS A 340 -4.58 -9.60 -34.85
N ASN A 341 -5.80 -9.64 -35.39
CA ASN A 341 -6.38 -8.48 -36.06
C ASN A 341 -6.83 -7.47 -35.00
N HIS A 342 -6.33 -6.24 -35.12
CA HIS A 342 -6.68 -5.13 -34.23
C HIS A 342 -7.24 -3.97 -35.04
N GLU A 343 -8.13 -3.21 -34.42
CA GLU A 343 -8.40 -1.86 -34.91
C GLU A 343 -7.19 -0.97 -34.66
N TYR A 344 -6.69 -0.32 -35.70
CA TYR A 344 -5.59 0.62 -35.61
C TYR A 344 -6.08 1.96 -35.07
N ILE A 345 -6.29 2.00 -33.75
CA ILE A 345 -6.73 3.21 -33.04
C ILE A 345 -5.70 3.67 -32.02
N SER A 346 -5.69 4.98 -31.78
CA SER A 346 -5.02 5.57 -30.64
C SER A 346 -6.03 6.28 -29.75
N VAL A 347 -5.77 6.28 -28.45
CA VAL A 347 -6.66 6.87 -27.44
C VAL A 347 -5.90 7.87 -26.59
N ILE A 348 -6.62 8.82 -26.00
CA ILE A 348 -6.08 9.66 -24.93
C ILE A 348 -6.01 8.81 -23.65
N GLY A 349 -4.80 8.61 -23.12
CA GLY A 349 -4.56 7.74 -21.96
C GLY A 349 -4.03 8.45 -20.74
N HIS A 350 -4.34 7.89 -19.56
CA HIS A 350 -3.73 8.28 -18.29
C HIS A 350 -2.21 8.04 -18.32
N GLY A 351 -1.80 6.91 -18.89
CA GLY A 351 -0.42 6.45 -19.02
C GLY A 351 0.15 5.74 -17.79
N ASP A 352 -0.58 5.77 -16.68
CA ASP A 352 -0.20 5.06 -15.44
C ASP A 352 -1.44 4.69 -14.61
N LEU A 353 -2.43 4.07 -15.26
CA LEU A 353 -3.74 3.76 -14.65
C LEU A 353 -3.68 2.56 -13.68
N CYS A 354 -2.85 2.64 -12.65
CA CYS A 354 -2.76 1.66 -11.55
C CYS A 354 -3.57 2.11 -10.33
N PHE A 355 -3.83 1.21 -9.38
CA PHE A 355 -4.64 1.51 -8.19
C PHE A 355 -4.07 2.63 -7.31
N SER A 356 -2.74 2.76 -7.29
CA SER A 356 -2.09 3.80 -6.52
C SER A 356 -2.37 5.21 -7.05
N ASN A 357 -2.85 5.32 -8.29
CA ASN A 357 -3.17 6.57 -8.98
C ASN A 357 -4.70 6.79 -9.11
N MET A 358 -5.48 6.00 -8.38
CA MET A 358 -6.94 6.09 -8.33
C MET A 358 -7.39 6.46 -6.92
N LEU A 359 -8.02 7.61 -6.77
CA LEU A 359 -8.74 8.01 -5.57
C LEU A 359 -10.21 7.61 -5.75
N TYR A 360 -10.72 6.76 -4.87
CA TYR A 360 -12.08 6.22 -5.01
C TYR A 360 -12.86 6.28 -3.69
N ASP A 361 -14.06 6.85 -3.77
CA ASP A 361 -15.03 6.91 -2.68
C ASP A 361 -16.19 5.98 -3.02
N ASN A 362 -16.45 5.00 -2.14
CA ASN A 362 -17.46 3.98 -2.39
C ASN A 362 -18.88 4.52 -2.20
N GLU A 363 -19.09 5.46 -1.29
CA GLU A 363 -20.42 5.99 -0.96
C GLU A 363 -20.97 6.82 -2.12
N THR A 364 -20.13 7.72 -2.65
CA THR A 364 -20.51 8.58 -3.77
C THR A 364 -20.17 7.97 -5.13
N SER A 365 -19.47 6.82 -5.17
CA SER A 365 -18.91 6.23 -6.39
C SER A 365 -18.05 7.22 -7.20
N THR A 366 -17.37 8.13 -6.51
CA THR A 366 -16.49 9.13 -7.14
C THR A 366 -15.14 8.51 -7.41
N LEU A 367 -14.70 8.56 -8.67
CA LEU A 367 -13.36 8.16 -9.10
C LEU A 367 -12.62 9.41 -9.57
N LYS A 368 -11.45 9.66 -9.00
CA LYS A 368 -10.53 10.71 -9.41
C LYS A 368 -9.15 10.13 -9.68
N LEU A 369 -8.57 10.50 -10.81
CA LEU A 369 -7.27 10.05 -11.28
C LEU A 369 -6.23 11.15 -11.03
N ILE A 370 -5.04 10.72 -10.58
CA ILE A 370 -3.90 11.56 -10.25
C ILE A 370 -2.63 10.99 -10.88
N ASP A 371 -1.54 11.77 -10.92
CA ASP A 371 -0.23 11.27 -11.37
C ASP A 371 -0.26 10.65 -12.79
N THR A 372 -0.73 11.44 -13.76
CA THR A 372 -0.71 11.07 -15.18
C THR A 372 0.72 10.97 -15.72
N LYS A 373 0.91 10.32 -16.89
CA LYS A 373 2.22 10.29 -17.58
C LYS A 373 2.81 11.67 -17.88
N GLY A 374 1.97 12.71 -17.90
CA GLY A 374 2.31 14.04 -18.33
C GLY A 374 2.41 14.19 -19.86
N ALA A 375 2.19 15.41 -20.34
CA ALA A 375 2.36 15.80 -21.73
C ALA A 375 2.66 17.30 -21.80
N LEU A 376 3.63 17.69 -22.63
CA LEU A 376 3.91 19.09 -22.96
C LEU A 376 3.21 19.51 -24.24
N GLU A 377 2.90 18.55 -25.11
CA GLU A 377 2.25 18.77 -26.40
C GLU A 377 1.09 17.79 -26.59
N GLU A 378 0.10 18.17 -27.39
CA GLU A 378 -1.09 17.35 -27.66
C GLU A 378 -0.72 15.99 -28.29
N THR A 379 0.36 15.92 -29.07
CA THR A 379 0.84 14.66 -29.67
C THR A 379 1.20 13.61 -28.61
N GLN A 380 1.57 14.03 -27.39
CA GLN A 380 2.06 13.15 -26.33
C GLN A 380 0.94 12.55 -25.45
N ILE A 381 -0.30 13.05 -25.52
CA ILE A 381 -1.41 12.50 -24.72
C ILE A 381 -1.93 11.18 -25.30
N TRP A 382 -1.74 10.98 -26.61
CA TRP A 382 -2.15 9.78 -27.34
C TRP A 382 -1.31 8.56 -26.97
N THR A 383 -1.92 7.38 -26.96
CA THR A 383 -1.25 6.11 -26.63
C THR A 383 -1.98 4.90 -27.22
N ASN A 384 -1.42 3.71 -27.01
CA ASN A 384 -2.05 2.44 -27.37
C ASN A 384 -3.23 2.15 -26.41
N PRO A 385 -4.40 1.70 -26.91
CA PRO A 385 -5.60 1.46 -26.09
C PRO A 385 -5.40 0.45 -24.95
N TYR A 386 -4.48 -0.51 -25.10
CA TYR A 386 -4.18 -1.52 -24.10
C TYR A 386 -3.26 -1.01 -22.98
N TYR A 387 -2.61 0.15 -23.12
CA TYR A 387 -1.56 0.56 -22.17
C TYR A 387 -2.09 0.82 -20.76
N ASP A 388 -3.19 1.57 -20.65
CA ASP A 388 -3.83 1.81 -19.36
C ASP A 388 -4.47 0.55 -18.77
N ILE A 389 -4.92 -0.37 -19.62
CA ILE A 389 -5.52 -1.63 -19.17
C ILE A 389 -4.44 -2.60 -18.67
N ALA A 390 -3.28 -2.64 -19.33
CA ALA A 390 -2.12 -3.36 -18.82
C ALA A 390 -1.66 -2.80 -17.46
N LYS A 391 -1.73 -1.47 -17.26
CA LYS A 391 -1.46 -0.81 -15.97
C LYS A 391 -2.50 -1.15 -14.90
N LEU A 392 -3.77 -1.31 -15.29
CA LEU A 392 -4.82 -1.77 -14.40
C LEU A 392 -4.62 -3.24 -14.01
N SER A 393 -4.30 -4.09 -14.99
CA SER A 393 -3.95 -5.50 -14.80
C SER A 393 -2.73 -5.68 -13.90
N HIS A 394 -1.75 -4.78 -14.00
CA HIS A 394 -0.58 -4.74 -13.12
C HIS A 394 -0.97 -4.71 -11.62
N SER A 395 -2.00 -3.94 -11.27
CA SER A 395 -2.56 -3.90 -9.91
C SER A 395 -3.44 -5.11 -9.59
N ILE A 396 -4.37 -5.47 -10.49
CA ILE A 396 -5.38 -6.51 -10.24
C ILE A 396 -4.76 -7.91 -10.31
N CYS A 397 -4.19 -8.28 -11.46
CA CYS A 397 -3.67 -9.60 -11.76
C CYS A 397 -2.22 -9.74 -11.28
N GLY A 398 -1.40 -8.73 -11.54
CA GLY A 398 0.03 -8.71 -11.21
C GLY A 398 0.36 -8.48 -9.75
N LYS A 399 -0.62 -8.08 -8.93
CA LYS A 399 -0.44 -7.75 -7.51
C LYS A 399 0.66 -6.69 -7.28
N TYR A 400 0.88 -5.77 -8.23
CA TYR A 400 1.94 -4.75 -8.19
C TYR A 400 1.97 -3.98 -6.87
N ASP A 401 0.81 -3.59 -6.36
CA ASP A 401 0.68 -2.80 -5.14
C ASP A 401 1.23 -3.53 -3.90
N PHE A 402 1.16 -4.86 -3.88
CA PHE A 402 1.76 -5.68 -2.81
C PHE A 402 3.29 -5.66 -2.87
N PHE A 403 3.89 -5.67 -4.05
CA PHE A 403 5.34 -5.46 -4.18
C PHE A 403 5.75 -4.07 -3.71
N ASN A 404 4.95 -3.06 -4.05
CA ASN A 404 5.25 -1.69 -3.68
C ASN A 404 5.21 -1.49 -2.16
N SER A 405 4.24 -2.13 -1.48
CA SER A 405 4.09 -2.13 -0.03
C SER A 405 5.00 -3.14 0.70
N GLY A 406 5.84 -3.88 -0.01
CA GLY A 406 6.73 -4.89 0.57
C GLY A 406 6.00 -6.13 1.13
N MET A 407 4.78 -6.38 0.66
CA MET A 407 3.89 -7.48 1.05
C MET A 407 4.07 -8.70 0.14
N HIS A 408 5.32 -9.07 -0.11
CA HIS A 408 5.70 -10.27 -0.86
C HIS A 408 6.82 -11.01 -0.13
N GLU A 409 6.94 -12.30 -0.40
CA GLU A 409 8.01 -13.14 0.10
C GLU A 409 8.57 -14.00 -1.03
N ILE A 410 9.86 -14.31 -0.94
CA ILE A 410 10.53 -15.22 -1.87
C ILE A 410 11.08 -16.35 -1.01
N LYS A 411 10.52 -17.55 -1.15
CA LYS A 411 10.94 -18.76 -0.43
C LYS A 411 11.58 -19.75 -1.38
N LEU A 412 12.33 -20.69 -0.84
CA LEU A 412 12.83 -21.83 -1.58
C LEU A 412 11.81 -22.98 -1.42
N ASN A 413 11.31 -23.52 -2.52
CA ASN A 413 10.39 -24.66 -2.49
C ASN A 413 11.14 -26.00 -2.35
N SER A 414 10.40 -27.12 -2.34
CA SER A 414 10.97 -28.47 -2.22
C SER A 414 11.94 -28.84 -3.35
N ASP A 415 11.78 -28.22 -4.52
CA ASP A 415 12.62 -28.46 -5.70
C ASP A 415 13.84 -27.52 -5.76
N LEU A 416 14.12 -26.81 -4.66
CA LEU A 416 15.19 -25.81 -4.56
C LEU A 416 15.03 -24.66 -5.57
N LYS A 417 13.80 -24.35 -5.98
CA LYS A 417 13.47 -23.18 -6.82
C LYS A 417 12.89 -22.06 -5.97
N PHE A 418 13.12 -20.82 -6.38
CA PHE A 418 12.51 -19.68 -5.70
C PHE A 418 11.03 -19.57 -6.08
N GLU A 419 10.19 -19.50 -5.07
CA GLU A 419 8.76 -19.31 -5.17
C GLU A 419 8.40 -17.93 -4.61
N LEU A 420 7.68 -17.16 -5.42
CA LEU A 420 7.12 -15.87 -5.04
C LEU A 420 5.77 -16.09 -4.36
N ILE A 421 5.64 -15.61 -3.12
CA ILE A 421 4.43 -15.73 -2.31
C ILE A 421 3.88 -14.34 -2.03
N VAL A 422 2.60 -14.15 -2.34
CA VAL A 422 1.80 -12.99 -1.95
C VAL A 422 0.52 -13.53 -1.33
N ASP A 423 0.36 -13.33 -0.03
CA ASP A 423 -0.79 -13.81 0.75
C ASP A 423 -2.03 -12.94 0.49
N PHE A 424 -2.59 -13.11 -0.71
CA PHE A 424 -3.78 -12.42 -1.17
C PHE A 424 -4.43 -13.22 -2.28
N ASP A 425 -5.63 -13.73 -2.03
CA ASP A 425 -6.46 -14.38 -3.05
C ASP A 425 -7.23 -13.32 -3.84
N ASN A 426 -6.88 -13.17 -5.11
CA ASN A 426 -7.51 -12.25 -6.04
C ASN A 426 -8.30 -12.93 -7.17
N GLU A 427 -8.53 -14.25 -7.11
CA GLU A 427 -9.14 -15.01 -8.22
C GLU A 427 -10.50 -14.46 -8.63
N LYS A 428 -11.39 -14.23 -7.66
CA LYS A 428 -12.73 -13.67 -7.92
C LYS A 428 -12.68 -12.26 -8.52
N TYR A 429 -11.68 -11.46 -8.16
CA TYR A 429 -11.48 -10.12 -8.70
C TYR A 429 -10.98 -10.18 -10.16
N ILE A 430 -10.09 -11.13 -10.46
CA ILE A 430 -9.64 -11.41 -11.83
C ILE A 430 -10.83 -11.83 -12.70
N GLU A 431 -11.73 -12.67 -12.19
CA GLU A 431 -12.93 -13.08 -12.95
C GLU A 431 -13.88 -11.91 -13.24
N ILE A 432 -14.06 -10.98 -12.29
CA ILE A 432 -14.80 -9.74 -12.55
C ILE A 432 -14.08 -8.92 -13.61
N PHE A 433 -12.75 -8.76 -13.50
CA PHE A 433 -11.96 -8.01 -14.47
C PHE A 433 -12.07 -8.59 -15.88
N LYS A 434 -11.95 -9.91 -16.04
CA LYS A 434 -12.14 -10.62 -17.33
C LYS A 434 -13.51 -10.33 -17.97
N LYS A 435 -14.60 -10.31 -17.19
CA LYS A 435 -15.94 -9.96 -17.70
C LYS A 435 -16.00 -8.53 -18.26
N TYR A 436 -15.34 -7.57 -17.60
CA TYR A 436 -15.27 -6.21 -18.09
C TYR A 436 -14.40 -6.07 -19.35
N LEU A 437 -13.30 -6.84 -19.42
CA LEU A 437 -12.47 -6.91 -20.63
C LEU A 437 -13.25 -7.44 -21.82
N GLU A 438 -13.92 -8.58 -21.65
CA GLU A 438 -14.74 -9.20 -22.69
C GLU A 438 -15.82 -8.25 -23.18
N LYS A 439 -16.56 -7.61 -22.26
CA LYS A 439 -17.59 -6.62 -22.59
C LYS A 439 -17.06 -5.43 -23.41
N SER A 440 -15.80 -5.05 -23.20
CA SER A 440 -15.18 -3.89 -23.83
C SER A 440 -14.30 -4.29 -25.03
N GLY A 441 -14.31 -5.56 -25.43
CA GLY A 441 -13.59 -6.07 -26.61
C GLY A 441 -12.09 -6.29 -26.41
N TYR A 442 -11.62 -6.39 -25.16
CA TYR A 442 -10.21 -6.61 -24.86
C TYR A 442 -9.89 -8.06 -24.55
N ASP A 443 -8.77 -8.54 -25.11
CA ASP A 443 -8.29 -9.90 -24.88
C ASP A 443 -7.44 -9.99 -23.61
N TYR A 444 -7.83 -10.88 -22.70
CA TYR A 444 -7.14 -11.08 -21.42
C TYR A 444 -5.68 -11.50 -21.60
N ASN A 445 -5.39 -12.45 -22.49
CA ASN A 445 -4.03 -12.96 -22.70
C ASN A 445 -3.10 -11.88 -23.28
N MET A 446 -3.62 -11.06 -24.19
CA MET A 446 -2.93 -9.88 -24.70
C MET A 446 -2.61 -8.89 -23.57
N ILE A 447 -3.54 -8.62 -22.66
CA ILE A 447 -3.27 -7.74 -21.51
C ILE A 447 -2.21 -8.31 -20.59
N ARG A 448 -2.25 -9.62 -20.31
CA ARG A 448 -1.26 -10.30 -19.46
C ARG A 448 0.14 -10.24 -20.07
N ILE A 449 0.31 -10.43 -21.38
CA ILE A 449 1.65 -10.31 -21.99
C ILE A 449 2.16 -8.87 -21.94
N LEU A 450 1.30 -7.87 -22.15
CA LEU A 450 1.66 -6.46 -22.08
C LEU A 450 2.01 -6.05 -20.63
N GLU A 451 1.35 -6.64 -19.65
CA GLU A 451 1.68 -6.49 -18.22
C GLU A 451 3.06 -7.06 -17.88
N ALA A 452 3.44 -8.22 -18.43
CA ALA A 452 4.78 -8.78 -18.23
C ALA A 452 5.89 -7.79 -18.68
N SER A 453 5.66 -7.07 -19.78
CA SER A 453 6.55 -5.98 -20.24
C SER A 453 6.73 -4.88 -19.19
N LEU A 454 5.65 -4.54 -18.46
CA LEU A 454 5.70 -3.52 -17.40
C LEU A 454 6.63 -3.97 -16.27
N PHE A 455 6.49 -5.20 -15.76
CA PHE A 455 7.38 -5.73 -14.72
C PHE A 455 8.85 -5.78 -15.17
N LEU A 456 9.10 -6.30 -16.37
CA LEU A 456 10.47 -6.43 -16.90
C LEU A 456 11.13 -5.06 -17.15
N SER A 457 10.37 -4.08 -17.64
CA SER A 457 10.90 -2.73 -17.91
C SER A 457 11.13 -1.89 -16.63
N MET A 458 10.56 -2.30 -15.49
CA MET A 458 10.72 -1.60 -14.21
C MET A 458 11.91 -2.08 -13.38
N LEU A 459 12.52 -3.22 -13.70
CA LEU A 459 13.66 -3.79 -12.97
C LEU A 459 14.79 -2.78 -12.67
N PRO A 460 15.35 -2.03 -13.64
CA PRO A 460 16.47 -1.10 -13.37
C PRO A 460 16.07 0.08 -12.47
N LEU A 461 14.79 0.42 -12.38
CA LEU A 461 14.29 1.57 -11.62
C LEU A 461 14.23 1.31 -10.11
N HIS A 462 14.38 0.05 -9.68
CA HIS A 462 14.21 -0.36 -8.29
C HIS A 462 15.45 -1.07 -7.72
N MET A 463 16.62 -0.89 -8.34
CA MET A 463 17.86 -1.59 -7.96
C MET A 463 18.38 -1.28 -6.56
N ASP A 464 17.86 -0.23 -5.91
CA ASP A 464 18.09 0.06 -4.50
C ASP A 464 17.45 -0.99 -3.57
N TYR A 465 16.47 -1.76 -4.07
CA TYR A 465 15.76 -2.81 -3.35
C TYR A 465 15.84 -4.16 -4.11
N PRO A 466 16.99 -4.87 -4.06
CA PRO A 466 17.20 -6.08 -4.86
C PRO A 466 16.15 -7.18 -4.71
N GLN A 467 15.62 -7.37 -3.49
CA GLN A 467 14.54 -8.33 -3.24
C GLN A 467 13.28 -8.00 -4.05
N LYS A 468 12.90 -6.73 -4.12
CA LYS A 468 11.73 -6.25 -4.89
C LYS A 468 11.95 -6.46 -6.39
N VAL A 469 13.15 -6.18 -6.89
CA VAL A 469 13.53 -6.44 -8.29
C VAL A 469 13.43 -7.92 -8.63
N PHE A 470 13.93 -8.80 -7.75
CA PHE A 470 13.83 -10.24 -7.97
C PHE A 470 12.37 -10.72 -7.92
N GLY A 471 11.56 -10.16 -7.02
CA GLY A 471 10.11 -10.41 -6.99
C GLY A 471 9.41 -10.02 -8.29
N PHE A 472 9.72 -8.85 -8.86
CA PHE A 472 9.19 -8.44 -10.17
C PHE A 472 9.60 -9.38 -11.30
N LEU A 473 10.84 -9.86 -11.29
CA LEU A 473 11.34 -10.81 -12.27
C LEU A 473 10.60 -12.16 -12.19
N LEU A 474 10.47 -12.72 -10.98
CA LEU A 474 9.72 -13.97 -10.76
C LEU A 474 8.25 -13.80 -11.17
N ASN A 475 7.63 -12.67 -10.85
CA ASN A 475 6.25 -12.41 -11.26
C ASN A 475 6.10 -12.34 -12.78
N ALA A 476 7.03 -11.67 -13.47
CA ALA A 476 7.05 -11.66 -14.93
C ALA A 476 7.19 -13.07 -15.50
N ILE A 477 8.08 -13.90 -14.94
CA ILE A 477 8.24 -15.31 -15.35
C ILE A 477 6.93 -16.07 -15.16
N ASN A 478 6.27 -15.95 -14.01
CA ASN A 478 4.98 -16.61 -13.74
C ASN A 478 3.92 -16.23 -14.78
N ILE A 479 3.87 -14.95 -15.20
CA ILE A 479 2.96 -14.50 -16.27
C ILE A 479 3.31 -15.17 -17.61
N LEU A 480 4.60 -15.29 -17.95
CA LEU A 480 5.02 -15.94 -19.20
C LEU A 480 4.70 -17.45 -19.19
N GLU A 481 4.86 -18.12 -18.05
CA GLU A 481 4.53 -19.54 -17.88
C GLU A 481 3.01 -19.77 -17.91
N GLU A 482 2.20 -18.90 -17.30
CA GLU A 482 0.74 -18.87 -17.42
C GLU A 482 0.32 -18.83 -18.90
N LEU A 483 0.90 -17.91 -19.67
CA LEU A 483 0.57 -17.71 -21.09
C LEU A 483 1.11 -18.77 -22.04
N GLU A 484 2.15 -19.51 -21.64
CA GLU A 484 2.65 -20.65 -22.41
C GLU A 484 1.70 -21.84 -22.34
N SER A 485 0.96 -21.98 -21.23
CA SER A 485 -0.01 -23.06 -21.03
C SER A 485 -1.33 -22.89 -21.81
N VAL A 486 -1.51 -21.74 -22.48
CA VAL A 486 -2.69 -21.35 -23.28
C VAL A 486 -2.39 -21.40 -24.77
#